data_AF-A0A1M7Z346-F1
#
_entry.id   AF-A0A1M7Z346-F1
#
_cell.length_a   1.000
_cell.length_b   1.000
_cell.length_c   1.000
_cell.angle_alpha   90.00
_cell.angle_beta   90.00
_cell.angle_gamma   90.00
#
_symmetry.space_group_name_H-M   'P 1'
#
loop_
_entity.id
_entity.type
_entity.pdbx_description
1 polymer ?
#
loop_
_entity_poly.entity_id
_entity_poly.type
_entity_poly.pdbx_seq_one_letter_code
_entity_poly.pdbx_strand_id
1 'polypeptide(L)'
;MLLKKKTDLWGISQNLCIQNRRYPFLIDPKTLIHTMLCQKYRIEKRVTVNEKKKIPATDLLMIANQLIQEHDQYMDGMRADSVEEKDGVLIFKGNYFLNESGLPTEKTTVVFNVFKYLAHHLSKEFTLQD
;
A
#
# COMPACT_ATOMS: atom_id res chain seq x y z
N MET A 1 17.41 -29.21 -32.22
CA MET A 1 16.10 -28.53 -32.25
C MET A 1 15.72 -28.21 -30.81
N LEU A 2 16.26 -27.11 -30.29
CA LEU A 2 15.93 -26.52 -29.00
C LEU A 2 14.59 -25.84 -29.15
N LEU A 3 13.58 -26.21 -28.35
CA LEU A 3 12.49 -25.32 -27.95
C LEU A 3 11.65 -25.98 -26.84
N LYS A 4 11.29 -25.15 -25.85
CA LYS A 4 10.33 -25.35 -24.76
C LYS A 4 10.81 -26.14 -23.54
N LYS A 5 11.13 -25.39 -22.47
CA LYS A 5 10.55 -25.53 -21.11
C LYS A 5 11.22 -24.52 -20.16
N LYS A 6 10.75 -23.27 -20.21
CA LYS A 6 10.98 -22.28 -19.14
C LYS A 6 9.65 -21.65 -18.71
N THR A 7 8.66 -22.52 -18.55
CA THR A 7 7.43 -22.40 -17.79
C THR A 7 7.45 -23.70 -16.98
N ASP A 8 7.62 -23.70 -15.66
CA ASP A 8 6.48 -23.84 -14.73
C ASP A 8 6.98 -23.73 -13.25
N LEU A 9 7.76 -22.70 -12.91
CA LEU A 9 8.06 -22.42 -11.50
C LEU A 9 6.86 -21.79 -10.75
N TRP A 10 5.79 -21.43 -11.47
CA TRP A 10 4.55 -20.91 -10.91
C TRP A 10 3.59 -22.00 -10.37
N GLY A 11 3.74 -23.25 -10.80
CA GLY A 11 2.88 -24.38 -10.36
C GLY A 11 3.26 -24.95 -8.98
N ILE A 12 4.53 -24.83 -8.58
CA ILE A 12 5.03 -25.40 -7.31
C ILE A 12 4.57 -24.56 -6.12
N SER A 13 4.43 -23.24 -6.29
CA SER A 13 3.98 -22.32 -5.23
C SER A 13 2.51 -22.51 -4.85
N GLN A 14 1.64 -22.94 -5.78
CA GLN A 14 0.23 -23.16 -5.49
C GLN A 14 -0.01 -24.42 -4.64
N ASN A 15 0.76 -25.49 -4.86
CA ASN A 15 0.59 -26.76 -4.12
C ASN A 15 0.99 -26.68 -2.63
N LEU A 16 1.92 -25.80 -2.25
CA LEU A 16 2.31 -25.64 -0.84
C LEU A 16 1.24 -24.95 0.03
N CYS A 17 0.39 -24.10 -0.56
CA CYS A 17 -0.66 -23.42 0.19
C CYS A 17 -1.90 -24.29 0.43
N ILE A 18 -2.19 -25.27 -0.44
CA ILE A 18 -3.40 -26.10 -0.33
C ILE A 18 -3.22 -27.23 0.69
N GLN A 19 -2.01 -27.76 0.88
CA GLN A 19 -1.78 -28.87 1.81
C GLN A 19 -1.79 -28.48 3.30
N ASN A 20 -1.78 -27.19 3.64
CA ASN A 20 -1.71 -26.74 5.04
C ASN A 20 -3.09 -26.54 5.70
N ARG A 21 -4.02 -27.48 5.47
CA ARG A 21 -5.30 -27.62 6.19
C ARG A 21 -5.37 -28.88 7.06
N ARG A 22 -4.24 -29.48 7.46
CA ARG A 22 -4.28 -30.76 8.21
C ARG A 22 -3.50 -30.87 9.52
N TYR A 23 -2.69 -29.91 9.97
CA TYR A 23 -2.01 -30.03 11.27
C TYR A 23 -1.85 -28.66 11.97
N PRO A 24 -2.65 -28.34 13.01
CA PRO A 24 -2.60 -27.04 13.66
C PRO A 24 -1.59 -26.93 14.83
N PHE A 25 -0.80 -27.96 15.15
CA PHE A 25 0.07 -27.92 16.33
C PHE A 25 1.40 -28.62 16.10
N LEU A 26 2.40 -27.87 15.64
CA LEU A 26 3.83 -28.20 15.78
C LEU A 26 4.63 -26.89 15.62
N ILE A 27 5.16 -26.41 16.74
CA ILE A 27 5.85 -25.12 16.86
C ILE A 27 7.34 -25.36 16.53
N ASP A 28 7.71 -25.18 15.27
CA ASP A 28 9.12 -25.12 14.83
C ASP A 28 9.56 -23.66 14.61
N PRO A 29 10.76 -23.24 15.06
CA PRO A 29 11.24 -21.85 14.91
C PRO A 29 11.47 -21.41 13.46
N LYS A 30 11.39 -22.32 12.48
CA LYS A 30 11.38 -21.99 11.04
C LYS A 30 10.01 -21.58 10.49
N THR A 31 8.93 -21.75 11.27
CA THR A 31 7.58 -21.36 10.87
C THR A 31 7.29 -19.87 11.08
N LEU A 32 8.07 -19.15 11.89
CA LEU A 32 7.86 -17.71 12.12
C LEU A 32 8.16 -16.88 10.86
N ILE A 33 9.27 -17.18 10.16
CA ILE A 33 9.62 -16.50 8.92
C ILE A 33 8.67 -16.92 7.78
N HIS A 34 8.24 -18.19 7.76
CA HIS A 34 7.29 -18.68 6.76
C HIS A 34 5.88 -18.09 6.96
N THR A 35 5.41 -17.97 8.20
CA THR A 35 4.13 -17.30 8.52
C THR A 35 4.19 -15.80 8.26
N MET A 36 5.32 -15.14 8.55
CA MET A 36 5.52 -13.72 8.22
C MET A 36 5.63 -13.45 6.71
N LEU A 37 6.32 -14.31 5.96
CA LEU A 37 6.37 -14.23 4.49
C LEU A 37 5.01 -14.53 3.86
N CYS A 38 4.25 -15.48 4.41
CA CYS A 38 2.89 -15.79 3.96
C CYS A 38 1.89 -14.68 4.33
N GLN A 39 2.06 -14.00 5.47
CA GLN A 39 1.31 -12.78 5.80
C GLN A 39 1.68 -11.61 4.87
N LYS A 40 2.96 -11.42 4.55
CA LYS A 40 3.42 -10.41 3.59
C LYS A 40 2.88 -10.65 2.17
N TYR A 41 2.90 -11.91 1.70
CA TYR A 41 2.30 -12.30 0.42
C TYR A 41 0.76 -12.19 0.42
N ARG A 42 0.11 -12.36 1.59
CA ARG A 42 -1.34 -12.20 1.79
C ARG A 42 -1.77 -10.72 1.76
N ILE A 43 -0.89 -9.78 2.09
CA ILE A 43 -1.14 -8.33 1.97
C ILE A 43 -1.06 -7.90 0.50
N GLU A 44 -0.09 -8.42 -0.27
CA GLU A 44 0.09 -8.05 -1.69
C GLU A 44 -0.99 -8.61 -2.62
N LYS A 45 -1.60 -9.76 -2.31
CA LYS A 45 -2.59 -10.42 -3.21
C LYS A 45 -4.06 -10.00 -3.03
N ARG A 46 -4.34 -9.01 -2.19
CA ARG A 46 -5.72 -8.56 -1.91
C ARG A 46 -6.07 -7.21 -2.53
N VAL A 47 -5.35 -6.77 -3.57
CA VAL A 47 -5.93 -5.81 -4.52
C VAL A 47 -6.91 -6.60 -5.39
N THR A 48 -8.07 -6.91 -4.82
CA THR A 48 -9.25 -7.27 -5.60
C THR A 48 -9.45 -6.17 -6.63
N VAL A 49 -9.65 -6.55 -7.90
CA VAL A 49 -10.16 -5.63 -8.93
C VAL A 49 -11.59 -5.28 -8.52
N ASN A 50 -11.72 -4.42 -7.52
CA ASN A 50 -12.93 -3.67 -7.26
C ASN A 50 -12.98 -2.61 -8.35
N GLU A 51 -14.15 -2.40 -8.94
CA GLU A 51 -14.38 -1.29 -9.86
C GLU A 51 -14.15 0.01 -9.08
N LYS A 52 -12.93 0.55 -9.19
CA LYS A 52 -12.56 1.80 -8.54
C LYS A 52 -13.32 2.95 -9.21
N LYS A 53 -13.82 3.87 -8.41
CA LYS A 53 -14.52 5.06 -8.91
C LYS A 53 -13.49 6.00 -9.54
N LYS A 54 -13.70 6.36 -10.81
CA LYS A 54 -12.93 7.43 -11.44
C LYS A 54 -13.31 8.76 -10.80
N ILE A 55 -12.32 9.53 -10.40
CA ILE A 55 -12.51 10.83 -9.75
C ILE A 55 -11.47 11.83 -10.27
N PRO A 56 -11.85 13.10 -10.52
CA PRO A 56 -10.87 14.12 -10.88
C PRO A 56 -9.94 14.42 -9.69
N ALA A 57 -8.71 14.80 -10.01
CA ALA A 57 -7.68 15.08 -8.99
C ALA A 57 -8.12 16.15 -7.98
N THR A 58 -8.88 17.16 -8.40
CA THR A 58 -9.39 18.23 -7.54
C THR A 58 -10.31 17.71 -6.44
N ASP A 59 -11.26 16.84 -6.80
CA ASP A 59 -12.24 16.31 -5.85
C ASP A 59 -11.58 15.33 -4.89
N LEU A 60 -10.64 14.53 -5.41
CA LEU A 60 -9.84 13.62 -4.59
C LEU A 60 -8.96 14.38 -3.58
N LEU A 61 -8.38 15.51 -3.98
CA LEU A 61 -7.62 16.38 -3.08
C LEU A 61 -8.51 17.01 -2.00
N MET A 62 -9.76 17.35 -2.32
CA MET A 62 -10.71 17.86 -1.32
C MET A 62 -11.02 16.78 -0.27
N ILE A 63 -11.32 15.56 -0.71
CA ILE A 63 -11.56 14.42 0.19
C ILE A 63 -10.30 14.12 1.03
N ALA A 64 -9.12 14.10 0.40
CA ALA A 64 -7.86 13.84 1.09
C ALA A 64 -7.56 14.89 2.16
N ASN A 65 -7.76 16.18 1.85
CA ASN A 65 -7.53 17.26 2.80
C ASN A 65 -8.52 17.24 3.97
N GLN A 66 -9.77 16.80 3.75
CA GLN A 66 -10.71 16.54 4.84
C GLN A 66 -10.20 15.42 5.76
N LEU A 67 -9.80 14.29 5.19
CA LEU A 67 -9.27 13.15 5.96
C LEU A 67 -7.96 13.48 6.70
N ILE A 68 -7.13 14.37 6.14
CA ILE A 68 -5.92 14.87 6.82
C ILE A 68 -6.30 15.60 8.10
N GLN A 69 -7.31 16.49 8.05
CA GLN A 69 -7.75 17.28 9.19
C GLN A 69 -8.42 16.43 10.28
N GLU A 70 -9.08 15.34 9.88
CA GLU A 70 -9.73 14.40 10.81
C GLU A 70 -8.76 13.39 11.44
N HIS A 71 -7.51 13.29 10.95
CA HIS A 71 -6.56 12.30 11.42
C HIS A 71 -5.96 12.68 12.79
N ASP A 72 -5.82 11.72 13.71
CA ASP A 72 -5.30 11.93 15.08
C ASP A 72 -3.89 12.57 15.12
N GLN A 73 -3.12 12.37 14.04
CA GLN A 73 -1.77 12.91 13.88
C GLN A 73 -1.72 14.19 13.03
N TYR A 74 -2.86 14.88 12.86
CA TYR A 74 -2.92 16.16 12.17
C TYR A 74 -2.01 17.20 12.83
N MET A 75 -1.45 18.08 12.00
CA MET A 75 -0.64 19.22 12.44
C MET A 75 -0.98 20.45 11.61
N ASP A 76 -0.91 21.63 12.23
CA ASP A 76 -1.18 22.89 11.54
C ASP A 76 -0.31 23.06 10.29
N GLY A 77 -0.97 23.42 9.19
CA GLY A 77 -0.33 23.59 7.87
C GLY A 77 -0.12 22.29 7.09
N MET A 78 -0.50 21.12 7.62
CA MET A 78 -0.49 19.86 6.87
C MET A 78 -1.62 19.86 5.84
N ARG A 79 -1.27 19.69 4.56
CA ARG A 79 -2.22 19.55 3.46
C ARG A 79 -1.58 18.83 2.27
N ALA A 80 -2.41 18.21 1.44
CA ALA A 80 -2.02 17.69 0.14
C ALA A 80 -2.29 18.76 -0.93
N ASP A 81 -1.28 19.04 -1.76
CA ASP A 81 -1.34 20.02 -2.85
C ASP A 81 -1.53 19.35 -4.22
N SER A 82 -1.02 18.12 -4.37
CA SER A 82 -1.15 17.37 -5.62
C SER A 82 -1.30 15.87 -5.36
N VAL A 83 -1.91 15.19 -6.31
CA VAL A 83 -2.09 13.74 -6.31
C VAL A 83 -1.72 13.18 -7.68
N GLU A 84 -0.99 12.08 -7.68
CA GLU A 84 -0.61 11.32 -8.88
C GLU A 84 -0.96 9.86 -8.68
N GLU A 85 -1.34 9.15 -9.74
CA GLU A 85 -1.52 7.69 -9.68
C GLU A 85 -0.34 7.00 -10.35
N LYS A 86 0.27 6.05 -9.63
CA LYS A 86 1.36 5.23 -10.13
C LYS A 86 1.12 3.77 -9.77
N ASP A 87 1.17 2.90 -10.76
CA ASP A 87 0.97 1.45 -10.59
C ASP A 87 -0.32 1.09 -9.82
N GLY A 88 -1.39 1.88 -10.02
CA GLY A 88 -2.67 1.69 -9.35
C GLY A 88 -2.73 2.21 -7.90
N VAL A 89 -1.73 2.98 -7.47
CA VAL A 89 -1.61 3.58 -6.13
C VAL A 89 -1.57 5.11 -6.24
N LEU A 90 -2.41 5.77 -5.46
CA LEU A 90 -2.44 7.22 -5.31
C LEU A 90 -1.27 7.69 -4.44
N ILE A 91 -0.52 8.66 -4.94
CA ILE A 91 0.62 9.28 -4.31
C ILE A 91 0.27 10.75 -4.06
N PHE A 92 0.15 11.11 -2.78
CA PHE A 92 -0.11 12.47 -2.35
C PHE A 92 1.21 13.22 -2.10
N LYS A 93 1.28 14.46 -2.55
CA LYS A 93 2.40 15.38 -2.32
C LYS A 93 1.91 16.65 -1.65
N GLY A 94 2.77 17.23 -0.81
CA GLY A 94 2.46 18.43 -0.05
C GLY A 94 3.66 18.84 0.79
N ASN A 95 3.41 19.60 1.86
CA ASN A 95 4.47 20.08 2.74
C ASN A 95 4.99 18.99 3.69
N TYR A 96 6.30 18.73 3.66
CA TYR A 96 6.98 17.69 4.47
C TYR A 96 7.64 18.23 5.74
N PHE A 97 7.61 19.55 6.00
CA PHE A 97 8.22 20.19 7.19
C PHE A 97 9.67 19.76 7.43
N LEU A 98 10.49 19.85 6.38
CA LEU A 98 11.93 19.61 6.45
C LEU A 98 12.60 20.74 7.26
N ASN A 99 13.79 20.47 7.81
CA ASN A 99 14.58 21.50 8.46
C ASN A 99 15.26 22.43 7.42
N GLU A 100 15.97 23.46 7.90
CA GLU A 100 16.68 24.44 7.05
C GLU A 100 17.71 23.78 6.12
N SER A 101 18.26 22.62 6.50
CA SER A 101 19.19 21.83 5.69
C SER A 101 18.49 20.85 4.74
N GLY A 102 17.15 20.81 4.70
CA GLY A 102 16.36 19.89 3.88
C GLY A 102 16.30 18.46 4.38
N LEU A 103 16.67 18.18 5.63
CA LEU A 103 16.64 16.85 6.21
C LEU A 103 15.28 16.54 6.84
N PRO A 104 14.85 15.26 6.80
CA PRO A 104 13.64 14.80 7.48
C PRO A 104 13.70 15.05 8.97
N THR A 105 12.58 15.50 9.54
CA THR A 105 12.40 15.67 10.98
C THR A 105 11.33 14.71 11.50
N GLU A 106 11.06 14.76 12.80
CA GLU A 106 9.91 14.05 13.40
C GLU A 106 8.59 14.44 12.70
N LYS A 107 8.43 15.72 12.32
CA LYS A 107 7.25 16.21 11.61
C LYS A 107 7.11 15.58 10.22
N THR A 108 8.22 15.39 9.51
CA THR A 108 8.24 14.70 8.21
C THR A 108 7.74 13.27 8.32
N THR A 109 8.11 12.57 9.40
CA THR A 109 7.64 11.21 9.68
C THR A 109 6.12 11.19 9.88
N VAL A 110 5.58 12.18 10.60
CA VAL A 110 4.13 12.31 10.80
C VAL A 110 3.41 12.53 9.47
N VAL A 111 3.85 13.49 8.65
CA VAL A 111 3.27 13.73 7.31
C VAL A 111 3.31 12.45 6.46
N PHE A 112 4.44 11.74 6.46
CA PHE A 112 4.58 10.52 5.70
C PHE A 112 3.58 9.45 6.13
N ASN A 113 3.34 9.30 7.43
CA ASN A 113 2.37 8.36 7.95
C ASN A 113 0.94 8.70 7.51
N VAL A 114 0.55 9.98 7.59
CA VAL A 114 -0.77 10.44 7.14
C VAL A 114 -0.93 10.24 5.63
N PHE A 115 0.05 10.63 4.81
CA PHE A 115 -0.02 10.44 3.36
C PHE A 115 -0.03 8.96 2.97
N LYS A 116 0.71 8.12 3.69
CA LYS A 116 0.66 6.66 3.53
C LYS A 116 -0.73 6.11 3.86
N TYR A 117 -1.38 6.61 4.92
CA TYR A 117 -2.75 6.25 5.26
C TYR A 117 -3.72 6.60 4.12
N LEU A 118 -3.67 7.83 3.61
CA LEU A 118 -4.50 8.28 2.48
C LEU A 118 -4.30 7.40 1.24
N ALA A 119 -3.04 7.17 0.86
CA ALA A 119 -2.69 6.33 -0.28
C ALA A 119 -3.28 4.94 -0.12
N HIS A 120 -3.10 4.30 1.03
CA HIS A 120 -3.60 2.95 1.27
C HIS A 120 -5.13 2.88 1.36
N HIS A 121 -5.79 3.92 1.90
CA HIS A 121 -7.23 3.94 2.07
C HIS A 121 -7.94 4.27 0.75
N LEU A 122 -7.57 5.40 0.12
CA LEU A 122 -8.24 5.93 -1.07
C LEU A 122 -7.91 5.10 -2.32
N SER A 123 -6.71 4.51 -2.44
CA SER A 123 -6.37 3.70 -3.63
C SER A 123 -7.18 2.42 -3.76
N LYS A 124 -7.92 2.01 -2.72
CA LYS A 124 -8.84 0.87 -2.78
C LYS A 124 -10.17 1.23 -3.42
N GLU A 125 -10.54 2.49 -3.37
CA GLU A 125 -11.87 2.99 -3.71
C GLU A 125 -11.86 3.85 -4.98
N PHE A 126 -10.75 4.55 -5.22
CA PHE A 126 -10.64 5.56 -6.26
C PHE A 126 -9.46 5.33 -7.20
N THR A 127 -9.62 5.81 -8.43
CA THR A 127 -8.57 5.94 -9.46
C THR A 127 -8.73 7.30 -10.12
N LEU A 128 -7.63 7.90 -10.58
CA LEU A 128 -7.69 9.19 -11.23
C LEU A 128 -8.44 9.08 -12.57
N GLN A 129 -9.28 10.07 -12.82
CA GLN A 129 -9.84 10.29 -14.14
C GLN A 129 -8.75 10.84 -15.07
N ASP A 130 -8.66 10.26 -16.27
CA ASP A 130 -7.78 10.69 -17.36
C ASP A 130 -8.11 12.11 -17.86
#